data_AF-A0A954Y5Q3-F1
#
_entry.id   AF-A0A954Y5Q3-F1
#
_cell.length_a   1.000
_cell.length_b   1.000
_cell.length_c   1.000
_cell.angle_alpha   90.00
_cell.angle_beta   90.00
_cell.angle_gamma   90.00
#
_symmetry.space_group_name_H-M   'P 1'
#
loop_
_entity.id
_entity.type
_entity.pdbx_description
1 polymer ?
#
loop_
_entity_poly.entity_id
_entity_poly.type
_entity_poly.pdbx_seq_one_letter_code
_entity_poly.pdbx_strand_id
1 'polypeptide(L)' 'MAKAMTILGMVVAALLVMVFALDLLAGQPFGKASPMMDIGLLVCSLILAYSSWNAFRDAG' A
#
# COMPACT_ATOMS: atom_id res chain seq x y z
N MET A 1 19.68 -7.65 6.94
CA MET A 1 18.48 -8.37 6.43
C MET A 1 17.17 -7.69 6.83
N ALA A 2 16.92 -7.40 8.10
CA ALA A 2 15.66 -6.78 8.56
C ALA A 2 15.30 -5.45 7.85
N LYS A 3 16.26 -4.51 7.71
CA LYS A 3 16.03 -3.23 7.01
C LYS A 3 15.64 -3.37 5.53
N ALA A 4 16.17 -4.37 4.82
CA ALA A 4 15.85 -4.54 3.40
C ALA A 4 14.39 -5.00 3.23
N MET A 5 13.91 -5.86 4.12
CA MET A 5 12.52 -6.35 4.11
C MET A 5 11.52 -5.25 4.48
N THR A 6 11.87 -4.35 5.42
CA THR A 6 11.00 -3.22 5.77
C THR A 6 10.94 -2.17 4.66
N ILE A 7 12.05 -1.93 3.96
CA ILE A 7 12.06 -1.06 2.76
C ILE A 7 11.20 -1.67 1.65
N LEU A 8 11.32 -2.97 1.38
CA LEU A 8 10.46 -3.65 0.40
C LEU A 8 8.98 -3.52 0.77
N GLY A 9 8.62 -3.73 2.05
CA GLY A 9 7.25 -3.55 2.53
C GLY A 9 6.71 -2.14 2.29
N MET A 10 7.51 -1.10 2.52
CA MET A 10 7.14 0.28 2.23
C MET A 10 6.96 0.54 0.73
N VAL A 11 7.84 0.00 -0.13
CA VAL A 11 7.72 0.16 -1.59
C VAL A 11 6.46 -0.51 -2.12
N VAL A 12 6.17 -1.75 -1.69
CA VAL A 12 4.94 -2.46 -2.08
C VAL A 12 3.70 -1.69 -1.60
N ALA A 13 3.70 -1.21 -0.36
CA ALA A 13 2.60 -0.41 0.16
C ALA A 13 2.35 0.86 -0.67
N ALA A 14 3.41 1.58 -1.05
CA ALA A 14 3.30 2.77 -1.89
C ALA A 14 2.72 2.46 -3.28
N LEU A 15 3.15 1.37 -3.91
CA LEU A 15 2.61 0.92 -5.19
C LEU A 15 1.13 0.57 -5.09
N LEU A 16 0.71 -0.13 -4.01
CA LEU A 16 -0.69 -0.48 -3.79
C LEU A 16 -1.55 0.76 -3.58
N VAL A 17 -1.12 1.71 -2.74
CA VAL A 17 -1.82 3.00 -2.57
C VAL A 17 -1.97 3.69 -3.92
N MET A 18 -0.90 3.76 -4.71
CA MET A 18 -0.92 4.42 -6.01
C MET A 18 -1.92 3.76 -6.97
N VAL A 19 -1.90 2.43 -7.10
CA VAL A 19 -2.79 1.70 -8.03
C VAL A 19 -4.24 1.80 -7.60
N PHE A 20 -4.56 1.57 -6.32
CA PHE A 20 -5.96 1.58 -5.85
C PHE A 20 -6.53 2.98 -5.67
N ALA A 21 -5.70 3.99 -5.36
CA ALA A 21 -6.13 5.39 -5.44
C ALA A 21 -6.42 5.80 -6.89
N LEU A 22 -5.59 5.36 -7.85
CA LEU A 22 -5.79 5.65 -9.26
C LEU A 22 -7.05 4.94 -9.80
N ASP A 23 -7.32 3.71 -9.36
CA ASP A 23 -8.57 3.03 -9.74
C ASP A 23 -9.80 3.71 -9.15
N LEU A 24 -9.74 4.12 -7.88
CA LEU A 24 -10.85 4.81 -7.23
C LEU A 24 -11.15 6.18 -7.90
N LEU A 25 -10.11 6.94 -8.24
CA LEU A 25 -10.25 8.28 -8.84
C LEU A 25 -10.55 8.22 -10.34
N ALA A 26 -9.72 7.52 -11.11
CA ALA A 26 -9.73 7.52 -12.57
C ALA A 26 -10.34 6.25 -13.19
N GLY A 27 -10.54 5.18 -12.41
CA GLY A 27 -11.07 3.91 -12.92
C GLY A 27 -10.08 3.10 -13.74
N GLN A 28 -8.79 3.32 -13.55
CA GLN A 28 -7.72 2.58 -14.22
C GLN A 28 -6.79 2.03 -13.13
N PRO A 29 -6.29 0.78 -13.21
CA PRO A 29 -6.36 -0.18 -14.31
C PRO A 29 -7.53 -1.18 -14.26
N PHE A 30 -8.38 -1.16 -13.24
CA PHE A 30 -9.40 -2.19 -12.99
C PHE A 30 -10.82 -1.77 -13.36
N GLY A 31 -11.02 -0.54 -13.87
CA GLY A 31 -12.31 -0.13 -14.39
C GLY A 31 -13.35 0.19 -13.32
N LYS A 32 -12.94 0.51 -12.07
CA LYS A 32 -13.85 0.64 -10.91
C LYS A 32 -14.69 -0.63 -10.70
N ALA A 33 -14.11 -1.81 -10.93
CA ALA A 33 -14.82 -3.09 -10.85
C ALA A 33 -15.54 -3.27 -9.50
N SER A 34 -14.94 -2.81 -8.40
CA SER A 34 -15.57 -2.78 -7.08
C SER A 34 -14.99 -1.66 -6.21
N PRO A 35 -15.71 -0.53 -6.02
CA PRO A 35 -15.24 0.57 -5.18
C PRO A 35 -14.96 0.14 -3.73
N MET A 36 -15.69 -0.87 -3.24
CA MET A 36 -15.49 -1.40 -1.89
C MET A 36 -14.18 -2.19 -1.76
N MET A 37 -13.76 -2.86 -2.84
CA MET A 37 -12.44 -3.50 -2.91
C MET A 37 -11.33 -2.46 -2.93
N ASP A 38 -11.48 -1.38 -3.73
CA ASP A 38 -10.47 -0.33 -3.84
C ASP A 38 -10.24 0.36 -2.51
N ILE A 39 -11.32 0.71 -1.81
CA ILE A 39 -11.26 1.30 -0.47
C ILE A 39 -10.63 0.32 0.53
N GLY A 40 -11.05 -0.96 0.51
CA GLY A 40 -10.50 -1.98 1.39
C GLY A 40 -8.99 -2.16 1.22
N LEU A 41 -8.53 -2.25 -0.03
CA LEU A 41 -7.10 -2.39 -0.34
C LEU A 41 -6.30 -1.11 -0.08
N LEU A 42 -6.89 0.06 -0.27
CA LEU A 42 -6.32 1.33 0.19
C LEU A 42 -6.06 1.31 1.69
N VAL A 43 -7.04 0.93 2.51
CA VAL A 43 -6.88 0.84 3.97
C VAL A 43 -5.79 -0.17 4.35
N CYS A 44 -5.82 -1.38 3.77
CA CYS A 44 -4.79 -2.39 4.02
C CYS A 44 -3.38 -1.92 3.64
N SER A 45 -3.23 -1.23 2.51
CA SER A 45 -1.93 -0.71 2.06
C SER A 45 -1.39 0.39 2.99
N LEU A 46 -2.25 1.25 3.55
CA LEU A 46 -1.86 2.24 4.55
C LEU A 46 -1.39 1.57 5.86
N ILE A 47 -2.08 0.52 6.30
CA ILE A 47 -1.66 -0.27 7.47
C ILE A 47 -0.30 -0.92 7.23
N LEU A 48 -0.08 -1.48 6.03
CA LEU A 48 1.19 -2.07 5.64
C LEU A 48 2.32 -1.02 5.64
N ALA A 49 2.07 0.17 5.09
CA ALA A 49 3.03 1.28 5.11
C ALA A 49 3.40 1.68 6.55
N TYR A 50 2.39 1.86 7.40
CA TYR A 50 2.59 2.21 8.81
C TYR A 50 3.38 1.14 9.57
N SER A 51 3.04 -0.12 9.38
CA SER A 51 3.70 -1.26 10.04
C SER A 51 5.15 -1.40 9.57
N SER A 52 5.39 -1.26 8.27
CA SER A 52 6.74 -1.31 7.68
C SER A 52 7.61 -0.14 8.13
N TRP A 53 7.02 1.05 8.30
CA TRP A 53 7.69 2.23 8.82
C TRP A 53 8.11 2.06 10.28
N ASN A 54 7.22 1.58 11.14
CA ASN A 54 7.55 1.31 12.54
C ASN A 54 8.65 0.25 12.66
N ALA A 55 8.53 -0.86 11.91
CA ALA A 55 9.56 -1.89 11.89
C ALA A 55 10.92 -1.36 11.35
N PHE A 56 10.92 -0.43 10.41
CA PHE A 56 12.15 0.21 9.93
C PHE A 56 12.80 1.09 11.00
N ARG A 57 11.99 1.82 11.78
CA ARG A 57 12.47 2.64 12.91
C ARG A 57 13.06 1.79 14.03
N ASP A 58 12.42 0.66 14.35
CA ASP A 58 12.90 -0.26 15.39
C ASP A 58 14.14 -1.05 14.96
N ALA A 59 14.36 -1.21 13.65
CA ALA A 59 15.54 -1.87 13.09
C ALA A 59 16.78 -0.95 12.97
N GLY A 60 16.69 0.29 13.46
CA GLY A 60 17.78 1.29 13.48
C GLY A 60 18.63 1.21 14.71
#